data_AF-B2WII6-F1
#
_entry.id   AF-B2WII6-F1
#
_cell.length_a   1.000
_cell.length_b   1.000
_cell.length_c   1.000
_cell.angle_alpha   90.00
_cell.angle_beta   90.00
_cell.angle_gamma   90.00
#
_symmetry.space_group_name_H-M   'P 1'
#
loop_
_entity.id
_entity.type
_entity.pdbx_description
1 polymer ?
#
loop_
_entity_poly.entity_id
_entity_poly.type
_entity_poly.pdbx_seq_one_letter_code
_entity_poly.pdbx_strand_id
1 'polypeptide(L)'
;MLKWIYPREYEAPEDVSELQRDFMYPIGLYILADKYDVKDLMENSVGLLGSGEALDYQLADAPDGMEAGHAEAIIKAYYDTHNVPDSPMGVSIAICMVDQMGHFLKGARFKELICEYTGFGVDIVLAQMKRKSFEKLFNDPTFSDIKIRQIYKDKVTEYAAHKAVLCAHFSWFMTALTGPFQEGSASTIDIRDDDPDVFRTMMEFFYDMELKIPTVPTKGPQRSAYFKKKVAPIIHLHALAEKYDAGMLQPPAVQAFTKSTNGWPLPFTAEDLEFLVHAHYRFCSGVLCEMGKALVIFLLNSPNNYFRNPSGIHLKYVFQAKVEELVEKYGEFGADLYLLGLRTGKLVFK
;
A
#
# COMPACT_ATOMS: atom_id res chain seq x y z
N MET A 1 -9.38 25.42 32.22
CA MET A 1 -8.01 25.97 32.40
C MET A 1 -7.62 26.12 33.88
N LEU A 2 -8.26 26.96 34.71
CA LEU A 2 -7.84 27.11 36.13
C LEU A 2 -7.93 25.80 36.93
N LYS A 3 -8.99 25.01 36.72
CA LYS A 3 -9.11 23.65 37.29
C LYS A 3 -8.00 22.69 36.83
N TRP A 4 -7.34 22.94 35.70
CA TRP A 4 -6.19 22.12 35.30
C TRP A 4 -4.87 22.64 35.90
N ILE A 5 -4.68 23.97 35.94
CA ILE A 5 -3.43 24.59 36.40
C ILE A 5 -3.14 24.28 37.87
N TYR A 6 -4.16 24.17 38.72
CA TYR A 6 -3.96 23.98 40.16
C TYR A 6 -3.97 22.50 40.59
N PRO A 7 -5.06 21.72 40.39
CA PRO A 7 -5.09 20.32 40.78
C PRO A 7 -4.67 19.32 39.67
N ARG A 8 -4.39 19.76 38.43
CA ARG A 8 -4.19 18.88 37.26
C ARG A 8 -5.35 17.92 36.99
N GLU A 9 -6.56 18.32 37.37
CA GLU A 9 -7.78 17.53 37.21
C GLU A 9 -8.79 18.32 36.37
N TYR A 10 -9.39 17.64 35.40
CA TYR A 10 -10.52 18.18 34.64
C TYR A 10 -11.61 17.12 34.56
N GLU A 11 -12.80 17.49 35.03
CA GLU A 11 -14.03 16.74 34.83
C GLU A 11 -15.00 17.65 34.08
N ALA A 12 -15.61 17.11 33.04
CA ALA A 12 -16.73 17.77 32.38
C ALA A 12 -17.91 17.87 33.36
N PRO A 13 -18.79 18.89 33.24
CA PRO A 13 -19.96 18.99 34.10
C PRO A 13 -20.86 17.76 33.96
N GLU A 14 -21.45 17.27 35.06
CA GLU A 14 -22.28 16.05 35.06
C GLU A 14 -23.58 16.20 34.24
N ASP A 15 -24.11 17.42 34.10
CA ASP A 15 -25.42 17.72 33.47
C ASP A 15 -25.33 18.09 31.97
N VAL A 16 -24.39 17.54 31.21
CA VAL A 16 -24.18 17.88 29.79
C VAL A 16 -24.36 16.69 28.87
N SER A 17 -24.81 16.95 27.64
CA SER A 17 -24.97 15.88 26.63
C SER A 17 -23.65 15.17 26.34
N GLU A 18 -23.71 13.92 25.88
CA GLU A 18 -22.51 13.13 25.52
C GLU A 18 -21.68 13.83 24.44
N LEU A 19 -22.32 14.41 23.43
CA LEU A 19 -21.66 15.24 22.41
C LEU A 19 -20.88 16.40 23.04
N GLN A 20 -21.46 17.08 24.03
CA GLN A 20 -20.77 18.16 24.73
C GLN A 20 -19.60 17.63 25.55
N ARG A 21 -19.84 16.59 26.35
CA ARG A 21 -18.87 15.98 27.26
C ARG A 21 -17.65 15.43 26.52
N ASP A 22 -17.88 14.65 25.47
CA ASP A 22 -16.87 13.81 24.85
C ASP A 22 -16.22 14.48 23.63
N PHE A 23 -16.82 15.56 23.11
CA PHE A 23 -16.29 16.30 21.95
C PHE A 23 -16.16 17.80 22.18
N MET A 24 -17.25 18.50 22.47
CA MET A 24 -17.22 19.98 22.49
C MET A 24 -16.29 20.52 23.58
N TYR A 25 -16.31 19.93 24.77
CA TYR A 25 -15.44 20.33 25.88
C TYR A 25 -13.96 20.05 25.61
N PRO A 26 -13.54 18.82 25.21
CA PRO A 26 -12.17 18.55 24.79
C PRO A 26 -11.66 19.50 23.71
N ILE A 27 -12.48 19.78 22.69
CA ILE A 27 -12.13 20.71 21.60
C ILE A 27 -11.93 22.13 22.14
N GLY A 28 -12.88 22.63 22.93
CA GLY A 28 -12.80 23.96 23.52
C GLY A 28 -11.60 24.10 24.48
N LEU A 29 -11.29 23.06 25.25
CA LEU A 29 -10.11 23.02 26.12
C LEU A 29 -8.82 23.05 25.31
N TYR A 30 -8.73 22.30 24.22
CA TYR A 30 -7.56 22.27 23.36
C TYR A 30 -7.31 23.65 22.73
N ILE A 31 -8.34 24.25 22.14
CA ILE A 31 -8.27 25.61 21.56
C ILE A 31 -7.79 26.62 22.60
N LEU A 32 -8.33 26.52 23.81
CA LEU A 32 -7.94 27.39 24.90
C LEU A 32 -6.52 27.09 25.39
N ALA A 33 -6.07 25.84 25.42
CA ALA A 33 -4.73 25.48 25.82
C ALA A 33 -3.69 25.96 24.81
N ASP A 34 -3.96 25.78 23.52
CA ASP A 34 -3.12 26.24 22.40
C ASP A 34 -2.92 27.76 22.44
N LYS A 35 -4.01 28.52 22.63
CA LYS A 35 -3.98 29.98 22.77
C LYS A 35 -3.03 30.48 23.86
N TYR A 36 -2.84 29.71 24.93
CA TYR A 36 -2.00 30.07 26.07
C TYR A 36 -0.74 29.19 26.19
N ASP A 37 -0.39 28.42 25.15
CA ASP A 37 0.78 27.52 25.08
C ASP A 37 0.89 26.54 26.26
N VAL A 38 -0.23 25.94 26.66
CA VAL A 38 -0.30 24.97 27.76
C VAL A 38 -0.26 23.54 27.22
N LYS A 39 0.94 23.07 26.84
CA LYS A 39 1.15 21.78 26.15
C LYS A 39 0.55 20.56 26.85
N ASP A 40 0.77 20.39 28.15
CA ASP A 40 0.22 19.27 28.93
C ASP A 40 -1.32 19.20 28.83
N LEU A 41 -1.99 20.36 28.77
CA LEU A 41 -3.46 20.42 28.64
C LEU A 41 -3.90 20.13 27.21
N MET A 42 -3.13 20.53 26.20
CA MET A 42 -3.41 20.16 24.80
C MET A 42 -3.38 18.64 24.63
N GLU A 43 -2.34 17.99 25.13
CA GLU A 43 -2.19 16.52 25.06
C GLU A 43 -3.31 15.80 25.82
N ASN A 44 -3.64 16.26 27.03
CA ASN A 44 -4.74 15.71 27.79
C ASN A 44 -6.10 15.88 27.08
N SER A 45 -6.35 17.06 26.50
CA SER A 45 -7.60 17.34 25.77
C SER A 45 -7.77 16.42 24.57
N VAL A 46 -6.67 16.13 23.86
CA VAL A 46 -6.69 15.14 22.76
C VAL A 46 -7.03 13.74 23.28
N GLY A 47 -6.47 13.33 24.42
CA GLY A 47 -6.76 12.02 25.03
C GLY A 47 -8.20 11.87 25.55
N LEU A 48 -8.90 12.97 25.84
CA LEU A 48 -10.31 12.99 26.25
C LEU A 48 -11.27 12.95 25.05
N LEU A 49 -10.80 13.22 23.84
CA LEU A 49 -11.66 13.29 22.67
C LEU A 49 -12.24 11.89 22.34
N GLY A 50 -13.56 11.77 22.40
CA GLY A 50 -14.25 10.50 22.13
C GLY A 50 -13.92 9.40 23.14
N SER A 51 -13.53 9.74 24.37
CA SER A 51 -13.21 8.79 25.44
C SER A 51 -14.43 8.09 26.06
N GLY A 52 -15.65 8.53 25.73
CA GLY A 52 -16.88 7.81 26.09
C GLY A 52 -17.01 6.52 25.29
N GLU A 53 -17.74 5.53 25.82
CA GLU A 53 -18.27 4.45 24.98
C GLU A 53 -19.01 5.15 23.83
N ALA A 54 -18.54 4.91 22.60
CA ALA A 54 -18.92 5.64 21.38
C ALA A 54 -20.40 6.01 21.40
N LEU A 55 -20.77 7.20 20.89
CA LEU A 55 -22.18 7.57 20.65
C LEU A 55 -22.91 6.34 20.09
N ASP A 56 -23.62 5.61 20.96
CA ASP A 56 -24.08 4.27 20.67
C ASP A 56 -25.36 4.43 19.86
N TYR A 57 -25.20 4.78 18.59
CA TYR A 57 -26.28 4.73 17.63
C TYR A 57 -26.50 3.25 17.38
N GLN A 58 -27.38 2.64 18.18
CA GLN A 58 -27.87 1.29 17.90
C GLN A 58 -28.28 1.24 16.43
N LEU A 59 -27.46 0.54 15.65
CA LEU A 59 -27.50 0.43 14.20
C LEU A 59 -28.80 -0.27 13.79
N ALA A 60 -29.88 0.50 13.67
CA ALA A 60 -31.11 0.16 12.95
C ALA A 60 -32.07 1.36 12.85
N ASP A 61 -32.13 2.24 13.87
CA ASP A 61 -33.27 3.16 14.06
C ASP A 61 -32.90 4.67 14.21
N ALA A 62 -31.64 5.07 14.05
CA ALA A 62 -31.28 6.48 14.12
C ALA A 62 -31.84 7.24 12.89
N PRO A 63 -32.58 8.36 13.08
CA PRO A 63 -33.16 9.10 11.96
C PRO A 63 -32.08 9.65 11.01
N ASP A 64 -32.34 9.55 9.71
CA ASP A 64 -31.48 10.05 8.64
C ASP A 64 -31.08 11.52 8.92
N GLY A 65 -29.84 11.75 9.35
CA GLY A 65 -29.27 13.09 9.54
C GLY A 65 -28.75 13.42 10.94
N MET A 66 -29.04 12.63 11.98
CA MET A 66 -28.55 12.91 13.34
C MET A 66 -27.02 12.80 13.45
N GLU A 67 -26.44 11.73 12.91
CA GLU A 67 -24.99 11.52 12.83
C GLU A 67 -24.29 12.64 12.04
N ALA A 68 -24.88 13.05 10.91
CA ALA A 68 -24.35 14.15 10.10
C ALA A 68 -24.39 15.49 10.84
N GLY A 69 -25.44 15.76 11.63
CA GLY A 69 -25.54 16.96 12.45
C GLY A 69 -24.50 17.01 13.56
N HIS A 70 -24.20 15.88 14.21
CA HIS A 70 -23.13 15.81 15.22
C HIS A 70 -21.74 15.93 14.60
N ALA A 71 -21.48 15.25 13.48
CA ALA A 71 -20.24 15.38 12.74
C ALA A 71 -19.98 16.84 12.36
N GLU A 72 -21.00 17.52 11.82
CA GLU A 72 -20.95 18.93 11.48
C GLU A 72 -20.65 19.82 12.69
N ALA A 73 -21.32 19.58 13.83
CA ALA A 73 -21.07 20.34 15.06
C ALA A 73 -19.63 20.18 15.55
N ILE A 74 -19.07 18.96 15.50
CA ILE A 74 -17.70 18.65 15.92
C ILE A 74 -16.68 19.32 14.98
N ILE A 75 -16.89 19.22 13.67
CA ILE A 75 -16.02 19.85 12.67
C ILE A 75 -16.03 21.37 12.88
N LYS A 76 -17.21 21.98 12.98
CA LYS A 76 -17.34 23.43 13.19
C LYS A 76 -16.68 23.90 14.49
N ALA A 77 -16.88 23.17 15.58
CA ALA A 77 -16.31 23.52 16.88
C ALA A 77 -14.77 23.70 16.83
N TYR A 78 -14.09 22.91 16.01
CA TYR A 78 -12.64 23.03 15.84
C TYR A 78 -12.26 23.93 14.67
N TYR A 79 -12.70 23.59 13.45
CA TYR A 79 -12.19 24.18 12.21
C TYR A 79 -12.71 25.59 11.93
N ASP A 80 -13.79 26.07 12.58
CA ASP A 80 -14.18 27.49 12.49
C ASP A 80 -13.14 28.41 13.16
N THR A 81 -12.39 27.88 14.13
CA THR A 81 -11.43 28.68 14.91
C THR A 81 -9.98 28.28 14.65
N HIS A 82 -9.71 26.99 14.45
CA HIS A 82 -8.39 26.39 14.29
C HIS A 82 -8.38 25.52 13.03
N ASN A 83 -8.37 26.16 11.87
CA ASN A 83 -8.27 25.48 10.56
C ASN A 83 -6.80 25.21 10.18
N VAL A 84 -6.03 24.63 11.11
CA VAL A 84 -4.60 24.32 10.90
C VAL A 84 -4.46 22.81 10.65
N PRO A 85 -4.00 22.39 9.46
CA PRO A 85 -3.81 20.98 9.14
C PRO A 85 -2.64 20.37 9.93
N ASP A 86 -2.69 19.06 10.11
CA ASP A 86 -1.78 18.21 10.90
C ASP A 86 -1.70 18.59 12.39
N SER A 87 -2.75 19.21 12.92
CA SER A 87 -2.85 19.48 14.35
C SER A 87 -3.19 18.20 15.13
N PRO A 88 -2.64 18.01 16.35
CA PRO A 88 -3.00 16.88 17.19
C PRO A 88 -4.52 16.71 17.39
N MET A 89 -5.26 17.82 17.55
CA MET A 89 -6.71 17.77 17.72
C MET A 89 -7.44 17.51 16.40
N GLY A 90 -7.07 18.20 15.31
CA GLY A 90 -7.68 18.00 14.00
C GLY A 90 -7.54 16.56 13.49
N VAL A 91 -6.35 15.99 13.63
CA VAL A 91 -6.08 14.57 13.32
C VAL A 91 -6.90 13.64 14.22
N SER A 92 -7.07 13.96 15.51
CA SER A 92 -7.86 13.12 16.43
C SER A 92 -9.36 13.17 16.13
N ILE A 93 -9.87 14.34 15.75
CA ILE A 93 -11.25 14.50 15.24
C ILE A 93 -11.42 13.66 13.98
N ALA A 94 -10.52 13.80 13.01
CA ALA A 94 -10.54 13.01 11.78
C ALA A 94 -10.47 11.50 12.07
N ILE A 95 -9.66 11.08 13.04
CA ILE A 95 -9.55 9.71 13.50
C ILE A 95 -10.90 9.22 14.02
N CYS A 96 -11.55 9.98 14.89
CA CYS A 96 -12.84 9.62 15.46
C CYS A 96 -13.96 9.54 14.39
N MET A 97 -14.03 10.52 13.48
CA MET A 97 -15.01 10.53 12.38
C MET A 97 -14.92 9.26 11.53
N VAL A 98 -13.71 8.85 11.21
CA VAL A 98 -13.46 7.64 10.40
C VAL A 98 -13.91 6.36 11.12
N ASP A 99 -13.67 6.27 12.44
CA ASP A 99 -13.95 5.05 13.20
C ASP A 99 -15.41 4.92 13.62
N GLN A 100 -16.06 6.04 13.94
CA GLN A 100 -17.35 6.05 14.61
C GLN A 100 -18.50 6.52 13.71
N MET A 101 -18.23 7.18 12.58
CA MET A 101 -19.26 7.86 11.77
C MET A 101 -19.30 7.40 10.31
N GLY A 102 -19.29 6.09 10.08
CA GLY A 102 -19.18 5.50 8.74
C GLY A 102 -20.35 5.83 7.79
N HIS A 103 -21.54 6.16 8.29
CA HIS A 103 -22.67 6.53 7.43
C HIS A 103 -22.54 7.99 6.96
N PHE A 104 -22.12 8.88 7.85
CA PHE A 104 -21.80 10.27 7.50
C PHE A 104 -20.77 10.36 6.38
N LEU A 105 -19.71 9.53 6.41
CA LEU A 105 -18.66 9.51 5.39
C LEU A 105 -19.18 9.23 3.96
N LYS A 106 -20.35 8.56 3.84
CA LYS A 106 -20.99 8.25 2.55
C LYS A 106 -21.99 9.32 2.11
N GLY A 107 -22.37 10.23 3.01
CA GLY A 107 -23.37 11.27 2.78
C GLY A 107 -22.88 12.46 1.95
N ALA A 108 -23.80 13.18 1.32
CA ALA A 108 -23.49 14.40 0.56
C ALA A 108 -22.90 15.51 1.45
N ARG A 109 -23.36 15.61 2.71
CA ARG A 109 -22.91 16.63 3.65
C ARG A 109 -21.41 16.53 3.98
N PHE A 110 -20.87 15.31 4.04
CA PHE A 110 -19.43 15.11 4.23
C PHE A 110 -18.61 15.76 3.10
N LYS A 111 -19.05 15.59 1.84
CA LYS A 111 -18.37 16.20 0.68
C LYS A 111 -18.38 17.72 0.77
N GLU A 112 -19.51 18.29 1.16
CA GLU A 112 -19.64 19.74 1.36
C GLU A 112 -18.68 20.25 2.46
N LEU A 113 -18.60 19.54 3.60
CA LEU A 113 -17.73 19.92 4.71
C LEU A 113 -16.24 19.80 4.40
N ILE A 114 -15.81 18.82 3.60
CA ILE A 114 -14.43 18.76 3.10
C ILE A 114 -14.09 19.99 2.25
N CYS A 115 -15.02 20.44 1.40
CA CYS A 115 -14.83 21.62 0.58
C CYS A 115 -14.86 22.92 1.40
N GLU A 116 -15.70 22.98 2.43
CA GLU A 116 -15.82 24.13 3.35
C GLU A 116 -14.56 24.26 4.23
N TYR A 117 -14.04 23.14 4.73
CA TYR A 117 -12.89 23.08 5.63
C TYR A 117 -11.74 22.25 5.03
N THR A 118 -10.91 22.89 4.21
CA THR A 118 -9.79 22.20 3.55
C THR A 118 -8.79 21.59 4.54
N GLY A 119 -8.58 22.20 5.72
CA GLY A 119 -7.74 21.65 6.78
C GLY A 119 -8.28 20.32 7.32
N PHE A 120 -9.60 20.22 7.49
CA PHE A 120 -10.27 18.97 7.85
C PHE A 120 -10.08 17.89 6.79
N GLY A 121 -10.18 18.24 5.51
CA GLY A 121 -9.89 17.32 4.40
C GLY A 121 -8.46 16.76 4.46
N VAL A 122 -7.47 17.61 4.75
CA VAL A 122 -6.08 17.19 4.94
C VAL A 122 -5.93 16.27 6.16
N ASP A 123 -6.54 16.62 7.29
CA ASP A 123 -6.49 15.82 8.51
C ASP A 123 -7.16 14.45 8.37
N ILE A 124 -8.23 14.33 7.57
CA ILE A 124 -8.82 13.04 7.19
C ILE A 124 -7.80 12.18 6.44
N VAL A 125 -7.10 12.75 5.45
CA VAL A 125 -6.05 12.01 4.71
C VAL A 125 -4.90 11.61 5.64
N LEU A 126 -4.45 12.53 6.49
CA LEU A 126 -3.37 12.26 7.45
C LEU A 126 -3.76 11.21 8.50
N ALA A 127 -5.01 11.23 8.98
CA ALA A 127 -5.54 10.22 9.88
C ALA A 127 -5.52 8.82 9.23
N GLN A 128 -5.90 8.72 7.95
CA GLN A 128 -5.82 7.47 7.19
C GLN A 128 -4.37 7.01 6.99
N MET A 129 -3.45 7.94 6.69
CA MET A 129 -2.01 7.66 6.56
C MET A 129 -1.40 7.18 7.88
N LYS A 130 -1.70 7.86 8.99
CA LYS A 130 -1.19 7.52 10.34
C LYS A 130 -1.74 6.19 10.84
N ARG A 131 -2.90 5.75 10.35
CA ARG A 131 -3.55 4.51 10.79
C ARG A 131 -2.88 3.22 10.32
N LYS A 132 -1.95 3.24 9.37
CA LYS A 132 -1.55 2.02 8.60
C LYS A 132 -2.76 1.25 8.02
N SER A 133 -3.97 1.83 8.01
CA SER A 133 -5.23 1.10 7.75
C SER A 133 -5.98 1.62 6.52
N PHE A 134 -5.27 2.19 5.55
CA PHE A 134 -5.78 2.24 4.18
C PHE A 134 -6.10 0.82 3.66
N GLU A 135 -5.63 -0.27 4.29
CA GLU A 135 -6.10 -1.65 4.03
C GLU A 135 -7.65 -1.72 3.96
N LYS A 136 -8.35 -0.99 4.83
CA LYS A 136 -9.83 -0.96 4.84
C LYS A 136 -10.45 -0.19 3.67
N LEU A 137 -9.67 0.65 2.98
CA LEU A 137 -10.14 1.45 1.84
C LEU A 137 -9.89 0.76 0.49
N PHE A 138 -9.09 -0.31 0.44
CA PHE A 138 -8.90 -1.03 -0.80
C PHE A 138 -10.22 -1.66 -1.26
N ASN A 139 -10.66 -1.28 -2.46
CA ASN A 139 -11.95 -1.71 -3.02
C ASN A 139 -13.15 -1.37 -2.13
N ASP A 140 -13.03 -0.35 -1.28
CA ASP A 140 -14.13 0.18 -0.49
C ASP A 140 -14.76 1.38 -1.22
N PRO A 141 -16.09 1.48 -1.29
CA PRO A 141 -16.75 2.59 -1.96
C PRO A 141 -16.67 3.92 -1.18
N THR A 142 -16.32 3.91 0.10
CA THR A 142 -16.24 5.10 0.96
C THR A 142 -15.17 6.04 0.44
N PHE A 143 -15.55 7.25 0.05
CA PHE A 143 -14.69 8.26 -0.61
C PHE A 143 -14.14 7.88 -1.99
N SER A 144 -14.55 6.74 -2.55
CA SER A 144 -14.16 6.40 -3.91
C SER A 144 -14.70 7.43 -4.91
N ASP A 145 -13.84 7.88 -5.80
CA ASP A 145 -14.09 8.89 -6.81
C ASP A 145 -13.70 8.39 -8.22
N ILE A 146 -13.27 7.13 -8.31
CA ILE A 146 -13.01 6.42 -9.55
C ILE A 146 -13.28 4.92 -9.43
N LYS A 147 -13.83 4.34 -10.51
CA LYS A 147 -13.93 2.89 -10.70
C LYS A 147 -12.85 2.40 -11.65
N ILE A 148 -12.07 1.41 -11.25
CA ILE A 148 -11.14 0.72 -12.15
C ILE A 148 -11.85 -0.51 -12.72
N ARG A 149 -11.89 -0.65 -14.04
CA ARG A 149 -12.34 -1.85 -14.74
C ARG A 149 -11.13 -2.59 -15.29
N GLN A 150 -10.70 -3.62 -14.58
CA GLN A 150 -9.63 -4.49 -15.06
C GLN A 150 -10.20 -5.53 -16.02
N ILE A 151 -9.68 -5.55 -17.25
CA ILE A 151 -10.10 -6.43 -18.34
C ILE A 151 -8.95 -7.38 -18.68
N TYR A 152 -9.15 -8.67 -18.42
CA TYR A 152 -8.17 -9.71 -18.72
C TYR A 152 -8.85 -10.92 -19.35
N LYS A 153 -8.49 -11.25 -20.60
CA LYS A 153 -9.08 -12.36 -21.38
C LYS A 153 -10.62 -12.35 -21.34
N ASP A 154 -11.19 -11.20 -21.70
CA ASP A 154 -12.64 -10.91 -21.73
C ASP A 154 -13.36 -10.96 -20.38
N LYS A 155 -12.65 -11.12 -19.27
CA LYS A 155 -13.20 -11.01 -17.92
C LYS A 155 -12.97 -9.60 -17.37
N VAL A 156 -14.03 -9.00 -16.83
CA VAL A 156 -13.99 -7.69 -16.21
C VAL A 156 -14.09 -7.85 -14.69
N THR A 157 -13.12 -7.28 -13.97
CA THR A 157 -13.16 -7.13 -12.51
C THR A 157 -13.18 -5.64 -12.20
N GLU A 158 -14.12 -5.21 -11.36
CA GLU A 158 -14.28 -3.80 -11.00
C GLU A 158 -13.75 -3.53 -9.59
N TYR A 159 -13.08 -2.38 -9.42
CA TYR A 159 -12.58 -1.91 -8.13
C TYR A 159 -13.05 -0.49 -7.85
N ALA A 160 -13.57 -0.26 -6.65
CA ALA A 160 -13.71 1.11 -6.12
C ALA A 160 -12.32 1.62 -5.70
N ALA A 161 -11.94 2.81 -6.13
CA ALA A 161 -10.61 3.36 -5.87
C ALA A 161 -10.65 4.88 -5.65
N HIS A 162 -9.52 5.41 -5.21
CA HIS A 162 -9.34 6.79 -4.81
C HIS A 162 -8.28 7.46 -5.70
N LYS A 163 -8.67 8.47 -6.48
CA LYS A 163 -7.77 9.20 -7.37
C LYS A 163 -6.58 9.77 -6.61
N ALA A 164 -6.79 10.28 -5.39
CA ALA A 164 -5.73 10.79 -4.55
C ALA A 164 -4.64 9.74 -4.24
N VAL A 165 -5.03 8.52 -3.87
CA VAL A 165 -4.10 7.41 -3.60
C VAL A 165 -3.38 6.99 -4.88
N LEU A 166 -4.12 6.84 -5.98
CA LEU A 166 -3.54 6.46 -7.27
C LEU A 166 -2.54 7.50 -7.79
N CYS A 167 -2.92 8.77 -7.86
CA CYS A 167 -2.08 9.82 -8.39
C CYS A 167 -0.84 10.11 -7.50
N ALA A 168 -0.92 9.81 -6.20
CA ALA A 168 0.23 9.94 -5.29
C ALA A 168 1.33 8.91 -5.56
N HIS A 169 0.97 7.74 -6.11
CA HIS A 169 1.87 6.59 -6.20
C HIS A 169 2.19 6.12 -7.62
N PHE A 170 1.42 6.57 -8.61
CA PHE A 170 1.55 6.13 -9.99
C PHE A 170 1.55 7.34 -10.93
N SER A 171 2.69 7.64 -11.56
CA SER A 171 2.77 8.72 -12.56
C SER A 171 1.85 8.49 -13.74
N TRP A 172 1.60 7.22 -14.10
CA TRP A 172 0.66 6.87 -15.16
C TRP A 172 -0.77 7.31 -14.80
N PHE A 173 -1.26 7.00 -13.58
CA PHE A 173 -2.58 7.45 -13.14
C PHE A 173 -2.64 8.96 -12.99
N MET A 174 -1.57 9.60 -12.48
CA MET A 174 -1.50 11.06 -12.43
C MET A 174 -1.73 11.66 -13.82
N THR A 175 -1.04 11.14 -14.83
CA THR A 175 -1.17 11.61 -16.22
C THR A 175 -2.57 11.31 -16.79
N ALA A 176 -3.08 10.10 -16.59
CA ALA A 176 -4.38 9.67 -17.12
C ALA A 176 -5.55 10.43 -16.48
N LEU A 177 -5.49 10.70 -15.18
CA LEU A 177 -6.60 11.23 -14.40
C LEU A 177 -6.57 12.76 -14.21
N THR A 178 -5.47 13.42 -14.57
CA THR A 178 -5.37 14.89 -14.55
C THR A 178 -5.13 15.49 -15.93
N GLY A 179 -4.88 14.66 -16.93
CA GLY A 179 -4.68 15.09 -18.32
C GLY A 179 -5.97 15.58 -18.99
N PRO A 180 -5.86 16.18 -20.19
CA PRO A 180 -7.00 16.72 -20.95
C PRO A 180 -7.86 15.63 -21.63
N PHE A 181 -7.55 14.36 -21.41
CA PHE A 181 -8.23 13.22 -22.04
C PHE A 181 -9.52 12.86 -21.29
N GLN A 182 -10.34 11.98 -21.88
CA GLN A 182 -11.65 11.63 -21.32
C GLN A 182 -11.52 11.06 -19.90
N GLU A 183 -10.44 10.32 -19.65
CA GLU A 183 -10.07 9.72 -18.37
C GLU A 183 -9.93 10.75 -17.24
N GLY A 184 -9.49 11.98 -17.55
CA GLY A 184 -9.35 13.06 -16.56
C GLY A 184 -10.69 13.50 -15.96
N SER A 185 -11.75 13.45 -16.78
CA SER A 185 -13.13 13.74 -16.36
C SER A 185 -13.96 12.49 -16.03
N ALA A 186 -13.43 11.30 -16.31
CA ALA A 186 -14.16 10.05 -16.16
C ALA A 186 -14.26 9.62 -14.69
N SER A 187 -15.38 8.98 -14.37
CA SER A 187 -15.59 8.24 -13.11
C SER A 187 -15.18 6.77 -13.24
N THR A 188 -14.69 6.34 -14.39
CA THR A 188 -14.29 4.96 -14.68
C THR A 188 -13.08 4.93 -15.60
N ILE A 189 -12.13 4.03 -15.33
CA ILE A 189 -10.94 3.80 -16.15
C ILE A 189 -10.78 2.31 -16.47
N ASP A 190 -10.50 2.00 -17.73
CA ASP A 190 -10.29 0.63 -18.19
C ASP A 190 -8.79 0.30 -18.16
N ILE A 191 -8.42 -0.78 -17.49
CA ILE A 191 -7.08 -1.34 -17.46
C ILE A 191 -7.11 -2.68 -18.18
N ARG A 192 -6.17 -2.93 -19.10
CA ARG A 192 -6.19 -4.13 -19.95
C ARG A 192 -4.89 -4.94 -19.86
N ASP A 193 -5.04 -6.24 -20.05
CA ASP A 193 -3.97 -7.22 -20.27
C ASP A 193 -3.03 -7.49 -19.09
N ASP A 194 -3.27 -6.86 -17.94
CA ASP A 194 -2.54 -7.13 -16.71
C ASP A 194 -3.12 -8.35 -15.98
N ASP A 195 -2.22 -9.20 -15.46
CA ASP A 195 -2.59 -10.36 -14.67
C ASP A 195 -3.43 -9.91 -13.45
N PRO A 196 -4.66 -10.45 -13.25
CA PRO A 196 -5.55 -10.01 -12.18
C PRO A 196 -4.98 -10.13 -10.78
N ASP A 197 -4.26 -11.21 -10.50
CA ASP A 197 -3.74 -11.46 -9.16
C ASP A 197 -2.54 -10.53 -8.86
N VAL A 198 -1.68 -10.30 -9.86
CA VAL A 198 -0.54 -9.38 -9.73
C VAL A 198 -1.02 -7.93 -9.61
N PHE A 199 -1.98 -7.51 -10.43
CA PHE A 199 -2.56 -6.16 -10.36
C PHE A 199 -3.26 -5.91 -9.03
N ARG A 200 -4.07 -6.86 -8.57
CA ARG A 200 -4.69 -6.79 -7.23
C ARG A 200 -3.63 -6.63 -6.15
N THR A 201 -2.56 -7.44 -6.19
CA THR A 201 -1.47 -7.36 -5.20
C THR A 201 -0.77 -6.00 -5.23
N MET A 202 -0.55 -5.43 -6.42
CA MET A 202 0.01 -4.08 -6.58
C MET A 202 -0.90 -3.04 -5.93
N MET A 203 -2.20 -3.13 -6.21
CA MET A 203 -3.18 -2.21 -5.64
C MET A 203 -3.27 -2.34 -4.12
N GLU A 204 -3.38 -3.55 -3.58
CA GLU A 204 -3.38 -3.82 -2.14
C GLU A 204 -2.16 -3.17 -1.46
N PHE A 205 -0.95 -3.34 -2.03
CA PHE A 205 0.27 -2.72 -1.51
C PHE A 205 0.19 -1.21 -1.41
N PHE A 206 -0.42 -0.49 -2.36
CA PHE A 206 -0.50 0.97 -2.27
C PHE A 206 -1.58 1.47 -1.32
N TYR A 207 -2.40 0.57 -0.78
CA TYR A 207 -3.29 0.85 0.32
C TYR A 207 -2.63 0.46 1.65
N ASP A 208 -2.08 -0.74 1.82
CA ASP A 208 -1.53 -1.14 3.14
C ASP A 208 -0.03 -0.85 3.34
N MET A 209 0.71 -0.55 2.27
CA MET A 209 2.17 -0.43 2.21
C MET A 209 2.91 -1.69 2.68
N GLU A 210 2.26 -2.86 2.60
CA GLU A 210 2.77 -4.14 3.05
C GLU A 210 2.77 -5.19 1.92
N LEU A 211 3.95 -5.73 1.62
CA LEU A 211 4.07 -6.84 0.67
C LEU A 211 4.24 -8.16 1.41
N LYS A 212 3.31 -9.08 1.22
CA LYS A 212 3.36 -10.43 1.79
C LYS A 212 4.54 -11.22 1.22
N ILE A 213 5.41 -11.72 2.11
CA ILE A 213 6.60 -12.49 1.73
C ILE A 213 6.31 -14.00 1.86
N PRO A 214 6.40 -14.78 0.78
CA PRO A 214 6.24 -16.23 0.87
C PRO A 214 7.33 -16.88 1.71
N THR A 215 6.96 -17.87 2.52
CA THR A 215 7.92 -18.70 3.25
C THR A 215 8.60 -19.70 2.32
N VAL A 216 9.89 -19.94 2.53
CA VAL A 216 10.66 -20.92 1.76
C VAL A 216 10.25 -22.33 2.20
N PRO A 217 9.86 -23.24 1.28
CA PRO A 217 9.48 -24.59 1.62
C PRO A 217 10.69 -25.41 2.10
N THR A 218 10.50 -26.19 3.17
CA THR A 218 11.54 -27.01 3.80
C THR A 218 11.49 -28.51 3.44
N LYS A 219 10.41 -28.99 2.78
CA LYS A 219 10.23 -30.40 2.38
C LYS A 219 9.48 -30.55 1.03
N GLY A 220 9.83 -31.59 0.26
CA GLY A 220 8.96 -32.22 -0.75
C GLY A 220 8.89 -31.61 -2.17
N PRO A 221 8.13 -32.25 -3.09
CA PRO A 221 8.22 -32.06 -4.55
C PRO A 221 7.47 -30.84 -5.10
N GLN A 222 7.04 -29.89 -4.25
CA GLN A 222 6.27 -28.69 -4.67
C GLN A 222 7.12 -27.56 -5.30
N ARG A 223 8.35 -27.83 -5.75
CA ARG A 223 9.34 -26.82 -6.19
C ARG A 223 8.85 -25.91 -7.32
N SER A 224 8.51 -26.50 -8.47
CA SER A 224 8.06 -25.72 -9.63
C SER A 224 6.71 -25.06 -9.37
N ALA A 225 5.86 -25.69 -8.54
CA ALA A 225 4.61 -25.09 -8.09
C ALA A 225 4.85 -23.87 -7.18
N TYR A 226 5.88 -23.91 -6.33
CA TYR A 226 6.29 -22.79 -5.49
C TYR A 226 6.77 -21.62 -6.34
N PHE A 227 7.72 -21.85 -7.26
CA PHE A 227 8.18 -20.77 -8.16
C PHE A 227 7.02 -20.17 -8.95
N LYS A 228 6.15 -21.01 -9.52
CA LYS A 228 4.99 -20.56 -10.30
C LYS A 228 3.98 -19.76 -9.47
N LYS A 229 3.64 -20.22 -8.26
CA LYS A 229 2.55 -19.65 -7.45
C LYS A 229 2.99 -18.57 -6.46
N LYS A 230 4.28 -18.51 -6.11
CA LYS A 230 4.79 -17.66 -5.03
C LYS A 230 5.90 -16.72 -5.46
N VAL A 231 6.80 -17.15 -6.34
CA VAL A 231 7.97 -16.33 -6.74
C VAL A 231 7.70 -15.53 -8.02
N ALA A 232 7.14 -16.16 -9.06
CA ALA A 232 6.82 -15.47 -10.31
C ALA A 232 5.86 -14.28 -10.14
N PRO A 233 4.82 -14.34 -9.29
CA PRO A 233 3.99 -13.18 -9.03
C PRO A 233 4.79 -11.97 -8.49
N ILE A 234 5.83 -12.19 -7.69
CA ILE A 234 6.70 -11.11 -7.17
C ILE A 234 7.54 -10.49 -8.29
N ILE A 235 8.06 -11.33 -9.20
CA ILE A 235 8.80 -10.86 -10.37
C ILE A 235 7.88 -10.04 -11.29
N HIS A 236 6.69 -10.55 -11.58
CA HIS A 236 5.69 -9.84 -12.38
C HIS A 236 5.22 -8.55 -11.70
N LEU A 237 5.12 -8.54 -10.37
CA LEU A 237 4.78 -7.35 -9.60
C LEU A 237 5.82 -6.23 -9.78
N HIS A 238 7.11 -6.57 -9.77
CA HIS A 238 8.17 -5.62 -10.07
C HIS A 238 8.07 -5.06 -11.50
N ALA A 239 7.82 -5.92 -12.49
CA ALA A 239 7.64 -5.49 -13.88
C ALA A 239 6.38 -4.62 -14.06
N LEU A 240 5.30 -4.94 -13.35
CA LEU A 240 4.07 -4.16 -13.36
C LEU A 240 4.29 -2.79 -12.73
N ALA A 241 5.03 -2.73 -11.61
CA ALA A 241 5.41 -1.46 -11.00
C ALA A 241 6.19 -0.57 -11.97
N GLU A 242 7.11 -1.12 -12.77
CA GLU A 242 7.81 -0.38 -13.82
C GLU A 242 6.86 0.12 -14.92
N LYS A 243 5.92 -0.71 -15.39
CA LYS A 243 4.92 -0.34 -16.40
C LYS A 243 4.09 0.88 -15.99
N TYR A 244 3.74 0.98 -14.71
CA TYR A 244 2.92 2.08 -14.17
C TYR A 244 3.73 3.22 -13.57
N ASP A 245 5.06 3.15 -13.64
CA ASP A 245 5.98 4.09 -12.99
C ASP A 245 5.72 4.23 -11.47
N ALA A 246 5.55 3.09 -10.83
CA ALA A 246 5.25 2.91 -9.40
C ALA A 246 6.52 2.53 -8.62
N GLY A 247 7.57 3.35 -8.75
CA GLY A 247 8.93 3.02 -8.28
C GLY A 247 9.03 2.63 -6.80
N MET A 248 8.10 3.09 -5.95
CA MET A 248 8.04 2.74 -4.52
C MET A 248 7.86 1.23 -4.27
N LEU A 249 7.23 0.49 -5.18
CA LEU A 249 6.98 -0.95 -5.03
C LEU A 249 8.17 -1.81 -5.52
N GLN A 250 9.06 -1.28 -6.35
CA GLN A 250 10.18 -2.05 -6.89
C GLN A 250 11.14 -2.57 -5.79
N PRO A 251 11.63 -1.75 -4.83
CA PRO A 251 12.49 -2.25 -3.77
C PRO A 251 11.83 -3.30 -2.84
N PRO A 252 10.58 -3.10 -2.36
CA PRO A 252 9.85 -4.14 -1.63
C PRO A 252 9.70 -5.45 -2.41
N ALA A 253 9.41 -5.40 -3.71
CA ALA A 253 9.30 -6.59 -4.55
C ALA A 253 10.63 -7.35 -4.66
N VAL A 254 11.75 -6.64 -4.86
CA VAL A 254 13.10 -7.23 -4.87
C VAL A 254 13.44 -7.83 -3.50
N GLN A 255 13.08 -7.16 -2.41
CA GLN A 255 13.30 -7.69 -1.06
C GLN A 255 12.46 -8.96 -0.81
N ALA A 256 11.19 -8.96 -1.22
CA ALA A 256 10.31 -10.11 -1.09
C ALA A 256 10.82 -11.30 -1.91
N PHE A 257 11.28 -11.06 -3.14
CA PHE A 257 11.95 -12.07 -3.97
C PHE A 257 13.15 -12.64 -3.24
N THR A 258 14.07 -11.78 -2.79
CA THR A 258 15.32 -12.19 -2.11
C THR A 258 15.03 -13.02 -0.86
N LYS A 259 14.05 -12.61 -0.03
CA LYS A 259 13.67 -13.36 1.17
C LYS A 259 12.98 -14.70 0.84
N SER A 260 12.17 -14.74 -0.21
CA SER A 260 11.48 -15.95 -0.68
C SER A 260 12.41 -16.96 -1.37
N THR A 261 13.66 -16.57 -1.67
CA THR A 261 14.66 -17.42 -2.33
C THR A 261 15.91 -17.63 -1.49
N ASN A 262 16.11 -16.85 -0.42
CA ASN A 262 17.26 -16.97 0.46
C ASN A 262 17.32 -18.35 1.14
N GLY A 263 18.51 -18.94 1.18
CA GLY A 263 18.71 -20.25 1.80
C GLY A 263 17.99 -21.39 1.10
N TRP A 264 17.61 -21.23 -0.18
CA TRP A 264 16.91 -22.25 -0.95
C TRP A 264 17.64 -23.61 -0.90
N PRO A 265 17.02 -24.66 -0.33
CA PRO A 265 17.74 -25.87 0.04
C PRO A 265 17.82 -26.90 -1.10
N LEU A 266 17.16 -26.66 -2.23
CA LEU A 266 16.95 -27.66 -3.28
C LEU A 266 17.65 -27.29 -4.59
N PRO A 267 18.09 -28.28 -5.38
CA PRO A 267 18.64 -28.03 -6.70
C PRO A 267 17.58 -27.59 -7.71
N PHE A 268 17.99 -26.75 -8.66
CA PHE A 268 17.19 -26.29 -9.80
C PHE A 268 17.11 -27.33 -10.91
N THR A 269 15.93 -27.45 -11.54
CA THR A 269 15.79 -28.13 -12.85
C THR A 269 15.92 -27.13 -14.00
N ALA A 270 16.16 -27.63 -15.22
CA ALA A 270 16.19 -26.78 -16.42
C ALA A 270 14.85 -26.05 -16.64
N GLU A 271 13.73 -26.69 -16.31
CA GLU A 271 12.39 -26.09 -16.35
C GLU A 271 12.23 -24.95 -15.33
N ASP A 272 12.76 -25.12 -14.11
CA ASP A 272 12.70 -24.07 -13.09
C ASP A 272 13.54 -22.85 -13.50
N LEU A 273 14.72 -23.08 -14.08
CA LEU A 273 15.58 -22.03 -14.63
C LEU A 273 14.86 -21.28 -15.75
N GLU A 274 14.40 -22.02 -16.76
CA GLU A 274 13.67 -21.46 -17.91
C GLU A 274 12.47 -20.64 -17.45
N PHE A 275 11.70 -21.16 -16.50
CA PHE A 275 10.55 -20.48 -15.95
C PHE A 275 10.91 -19.15 -15.26
N LEU A 276 11.91 -19.13 -14.39
CA LEU A 276 12.31 -17.91 -13.68
C LEU A 276 12.91 -16.86 -14.62
N VAL A 277 13.75 -17.29 -15.56
CA VAL A 277 14.32 -16.39 -16.58
C VAL A 277 13.20 -15.82 -17.45
N HIS A 278 12.25 -16.65 -17.90
CA HIS A 278 11.07 -16.20 -18.65
C HIS A 278 10.19 -15.22 -17.88
N ALA A 279 9.97 -15.46 -16.58
CA ALA A 279 9.13 -14.59 -15.76
C ALA A 279 9.68 -13.17 -15.66
N HIS A 280 11.02 -13.00 -15.67
CA HIS A 280 11.65 -11.69 -15.56
C HIS A 280 12.00 -11.09 -16.92
N TYR A 281 12.85 -11.77 -17.69
CA TYR A 281 13.50 -11.20 -18.87
C TYR A 281 12.57 -11.05 -20.08
N ARG A 282 11.37 -11.63 -20.04
CA ARG A 282 10.32 -11.29 -21.01
C ARG A 282 9.86 -9.83 -20.91
N PHE A 283 9.96 -9.23 -19.71
CA PHE A 283 9.48 -7.87 -19.43
C PHE A 283 10.62 -6.91 -19.05
N CYS A 284 11.86 -7.39 -18.96
CA CYS A 284 13.01 -6.60 -18.55
C CYS A 284 13.42 -5.63 -19.67
N SER A 285 13.67 -4.37 -19.30
CA SER A 285 14.04 -3.29 -20.21
C SER A 285 15.53 -2.93 -20.17
N GLY A 286 16.29 -3.43 -19.18
CA GLY A 286 17.67 -2.99 -18.94
C GLY A 286 18.57 -4.00 -18.24
N VAL A 287 19.85 -3.95 -18.61
CA VAL A 287 20.94 -4.73 -17.99
C VAL A 287 21.16 -4.24 -16.55
N LEU A 288 21.29 -5.19 -15.62
CA LEU A 288 21.53 -4.99 -14.20
C LEU A 288 20.44 -4.15 -13.52
N CYS A 289 19.17 -4.36 -13.89
CA CYS A 289 18.06 -3.89 -13.07
C CYS A 289 18.04 -4.63 -11.72
N GLU A 290 17.39 -4.06 -10.70
CA GLU A 290 17.45 -4.58 -9.33
C GLU A 290 16.89 -6.01 -9.22
N MET A 291 15.79 -6.32 -9.92
CA MET A 291 15.25 -7.67 -9.98
C MET A 291 16.16 -8.64 -10.75
N GLY A 292 16.75 -8.21 -11.88
CA GLY A 292 17.69 -9.00 -12.67
C GLY A 292 18.92 -9.39 -11.86
N LYS A 293 19.50 -8.43 -11.12
CA LYS A 293 20.59 -8.67 -10.16
C LYS A 293 20.20 -9.71 -9.13
N ALA A 294 19.06 -9.53 -8.45
CA ALA A 294 18.61 -10.42 -7.39
C ALA A 294 18.39 -11.85 -7.92
N LEU A 295 17.75 -11.98 -9.07
CA LEU A 295 17.50 -13.26 -9.74
C LEU A 295 18.80 -13.96 -10.13
N VAL A 296 19.74 -13.26 -10.78
CA VAL A 296 21.01 -13.87 -11.22
C VAL A 296 21.88 -14.22 -10.02
N ILE A 297 21.96 -13.37 -8.98
CA ILE A 297 22.67 -13.69 -7.74
C ILE A 297 22.09 -14.96 -7.11
N PHE A 298 20.77 -15.08 -7.07
CA PHE A 298 20.10 -16.28 -6.58
C PHE A 298 20.47 -17.53 -7.39
N LEU A 299 20.41 -17.46 -8.72
CA LEU A 299 20.79 -18.57 -9.60
C LEU A 299 22.26 -18.97 -9.39
N LEU A 300 23.17 -18.00 -9.31
CA LEU A 300 24.60 -18.22 -9.07
C LEU A 300 24.88 -18.83 -7.68
N ASN A 301 24.09 -18.49 -6.66
CA ASN A 301 24.23 -18.98 -5.28
C ASN A 301 23.59 -20.33 -5.01
N SER A 302 22.85 -20.87 -5.97
CA SER A 302 22.10 -22.11 -5.76
C SER A 302 23.03 -23.34 -5.61
N PRO A 303 22.65 -24.36 -4.79
CA PRO A 303 23.53 -25.47 -4.37
C PRO A 303 24.17 -26.27 -5.50
N ASN A 304 23.52 -26.30 -6.67
CA ASN A 304 24.04 -26.93 -7.87
C ASN A 304 24.70 -25.90 -8.79
N ASN A 305 25.73 -25.20 -8.31
CA ASN A 305 26.42 -24.17 -9.08
C ASN A 305 27.20 -24.80 -10.27
N TYR A 306 26.48 -25.11 -11.36
CA TYR A 306 26.98 -25.77 -12.58
C TYR A 306 27.90 -24.89 -13.42
N PHE A 307 28.02 -23.61 -13.06
CA PHE A 307 28.91 -22.63 -13.67
C PHE A 307 30.41 -22.89 -13.35
N ARG A 308 30.73 -23.89 -12.49
CA ARG A 308 32.08 -24.46 -12.30
C ARG A 308 32.18 -25.91 -12.86
N ASN A 309 33.35 -26.23 -13.44
CA ASN A 309 33.67 -27.40 -14.29
C ASN A 309 34.01 -28.73 -13.52
N PRO A 310 34.30 -29.91 -14.13
CA PRO A 310 33.52 -30.90 -14.93
C PRO A 310 33.60 -32.36 -14.38
N SER A 311 32.62 -32.87 -13.62
CA SER A 311 32.66 -34.29 -13.23
C SER A 311 31.29 -34.97 -13.01
N GLY A 312 30.27 -34.56 -13.77
CA GLY A 312 28.95 -35.21 -13.78
C GLY A 312 28.26 -35.09 -15.14
N ILE A 313 28.37 -36.13 -15.98
CA ILE A 313 28.41 -36.03 -17.44
C ILE A 313 27.03 -36.12 -18.15
N HIS A 314 25.87 -36.02 -17.47
CA HIS A 314 24.58 -36.07 -18.18
C HIS A 314 23.56 -34.98 -17.81
N LEU A 315 23.36 -34.69 -16.52
CA LEU A 315 22.46 -33.62 -16.07
C LEU A 315 23.02 -32.22 -16.34
N LYS A 316 24.36 -32.08 -16.39
CA LYS A 316 25.03 -30.80 -16.69
C LYS A 316 24.80 -30.34 -18.12
N TYR A 317 24.86 -31.24 -19.11
CA TYR A 317 24.72 -30.85 -20.52
C TYR A 317 23.32 -30.33 -20.84
N VAL A 318 22.27 -30.96 -20.29
CA VAL A 318 20.89 -30.49 -20.49
C VAL A 318 20.68 -29.10 -19.87
N PHE A 319 21.19 -28.88 -18.66
CA PHE A 319 21.07 -27.59 -17.98
C PHE A 319 21.93 -26.51 -18.65
N GLN A 320 23.15 -26.84 -19.09
CA GLN A 320 24.04 -25.92 -19.80
C GLN A 320 23.47 -25.53 -21.17
N ALA A 321 22.99 -26.49 -21.96
CA ALA A 321 22.33 -26.19 -23.23
C ALA A 321 21.12 -25.27 -23.03
N LYS A 322 20.35 -25.45 -21.94
CA LYS A 322 19.25 -24.55 -21.59
C LYS A 322 19.73 -23.15 -21.20
N VAL A 323 20.85 -23.03 -20.47
CA VAL A 323 21.45 -21.71 -20.20
C VAL A 323 21.87 -21.02 -21.50
N GLU A 324 22.54 -21.74 -22.40
CA GLU A 324 22.97 -21.21 -23.71
C GLU A 324 21.75 -20.73 -24.53
N GLU A 325 20.71 -21.56 -24.63
CA GLU A 325 19.43 -21.19 -25.27
C GLU A 325 18.80 -19.92 -24.66
N LEU A 326 18.79 -19.81 -23.33
CA LEU A 326 18.22 -18.65 -22.64
C LEU A 326 19.04 -17.39 -22.80
N VAL A 327 20.37 -17.50 -22.84
CA VAL A 327 21.29 -16.37 -23.11
C VAL A 327 21.15 -15.89 -24.55
N GLU A 328 20.98 -16.80 -25.50
CA GLU A 328 20.69 -16.44 -26.90
C GLU A 328 19.32 -15.77 -27.04
N LYS A 329 18.33 -16.22 -26.25
CA LYS A 329 16.97 -15.67 -26.27
C LYS A 329 16.84 -14.34 -25.55
N TYR A 330 17.60 -14.12 -24.48
CA TYR A 330 17.55 -12.93 -23.63
C TYR A 330 18.96 -12.35 -23.45
N GLY A 331 19.31 -11.35 -24.25
CA GLY A 331 20.63 -10.72 -24.22
C GLY A 331 20.95 -10.08 -22.86
N GLU A 332 19.94 -9.48 -22.21
CA GLU A 332 20.05 -8.86 -20.89
C GLU A 332 20.36 -9.91 -19.82
N PHE A 333 19.77 -11.10 -19.92
CA PHE A 333 20.10 -12.22 -19.02
C PHE A 333 21.55 -12.65 -19.20
N GLY A 334 22.01 -12.75 -20.44
CA GLY A 334 23.42 -13.02 -20.75
C GLY A 334 24.37 -11.99 -20.16
N ALA A 335 24.05 -10.70 -20.32
CA ALA A 335 24.84 -9.60 -19.80
C ALA A 335 24.90 -9.62 -18.25
N ASP A 336 23.76 -9.80 -17.59
CA ASP A 336 23.68 -9.86 -16.12
C ASP A 336 24.44 -11.07 -15.58
N LEU A 337 24.23 -12.24 -16.19
CA LEU A 337 24.92 -13.48 -15.83
C LEU A 337 26.44 -13.31 -15.96
N TYR A 338 26.91 -12.71 -17.06
CA TYR A 338 28.32 -12.45 -17.30
C TYR A 338 28.91 -11.50 -16.24
N LEU A 339 28.31 -10.31 -16.09
CA LEU A 339 28.83 -9.26 -15.20
C LEU A 339 28.81 -9.68 -13.73
N LEU A 340 27.75 -10.34 -13.27
CA LEU A 340 27.62 -10.80 -11.89
C LEU A 340 28.42 -12.09 -11.64
N GLY A 341 28.51 -12.97 -12.63
CA GLY A 341 29.32 -14.17 -12.55
C GLY A 341 30.81 -13.86 -12.41
N LEU A 342 31.30 -12.83 -13.11
CA LEU A 342 32.66 -12.28 -12.93
C LEU A 342 32.85 -11.70 -11.52
N ARG A 343 31.95 -10.82 -11.08
CA ARG A 343 32.04 -10.17 -9.75
C ARG A 343 32.03 -11.16 -8.59
N THR A 344 31.28 -12.25 -8.73
CA THR A 344 31.18 -13.30 -7.71
C THR A 344 32.28 -14.37 -7.81
N GLY A 345 33.15 -14.31 -8.82
CA GLY A 345 34.20 -15.32 -9.07
C GLY A 345 33.65 -16.71 -9.43
N LYS A 346 32.40 -16.75 -9.89
CA LYS A 346 31.66 -17.97 -10.23
C LYS A 346 31.74 -18.34 -11.70
N LEU A 347 32.02 -17.36 -12.56
CA LEU A 347 32.47 -17.59 -13.93
C LEU A 347 33.97 -17.34 -13.99
N VAL A 348 34.73 -18.35 -14.43
CA VAL A 348 36.19 -18.27 -14.63
C VAL A 348 36.47 -18.58 -16.09
N PHE A 349 37.13 -17.65 -16.77
CA PHE A 349 37.60 -17.86 -18.14
C PHE A 349 38.94 -18.59 -18.13
N LYS A 350 39.10 -19.54 -19.06
CA LYS A 350 40.38 -20.08 -19.47
C LYS A 350 40.83 -19.39 -20.75
#